data_AF-A0A9Q1BTL6-F1
#
_entry.id   AF-A0A9Q1BTL6-F1
#
_cell.length_a   1.000
_cell.length_b   1.000
_cell.length_c   1.000
_cell.angle_alpha   90.00
_cell.angle_beta   90.00
_cell.angle_gamma   90.00
#
_symmetry.space_group_name_H-M   'P 1'
#
loop_
_entity.id
_entity.type
_entity.pdbx_description
1 polymer ?
#
loop_
_entity_poly.entity_id
_entity_poly.type
_entity_poly.pdbx_seq_one_letter_code
_entity_poly.pdbx_strand_id
1 'polypeptide(L)'
;MKLWNEEAVDQLRGCFECTDWTVFDDQNIHDTTITVTEYIKFCVDTIIPERSLRLFPNSKPCVSEKLKSLVYEKKAAFLSGDQDLVKEKQLEIKKEVKRCKKEHGKKLEDKFEEGNSKAAAVMQSITGHKGKNKCGTIRNGKKLV
;
A
#
# COMPACT_ATOMS: atom_id res chain seq x y z
N MET A 1 9.23 7.25 4.39
CA MET A 1 9.18 7.33 5.87
C MET A 1 10.26 6.44 6.48
N LYS A 2 11.09 6.99 7.37
CA LYS A 2 12.14 6.25 8.08
C LYS A 2 11.56 5.25 9.08
N LEU A 3 12.15 4.05 9.14
CA LEU A 3 11.78 2.98 10.05
C LEU A 3 12.82 2.86 11.15
N TRP A 4 12.50 3.41 12.31
CA TRP A 4 13.32 3.30 13.52
C TRP A 4 13.08 1.94 14.19
N ASN A 5 13.89 0.94 13.84
CA ASN A 5 13.99 -0.32 14.57
C ASN A 5 15.27 -0.33 15.43
N GLU A 6 15.33 -1.21 16.44
CA GLU A 6 16.49 -1.32 17.35
C GLU A 6 17.79 -1.57 16.58
N GLU A 7 17.75 -2.44 15.56
CA GLU A 7 18.89 -2.74 14.71
C GLU A 7 19.44 -1.51 13.95
N ALA A 8 18.58 -0.71 13.31
CA ALA A 8 19.06 0.48 12.59
C ALA A 8 19.51 1.59 13.56
N VAL A 9 18.93 1.66 14.76
CA VAL A 9 19.40 2.56 15.82
C VAL A 9 20.79 2.13 16.32
N ASP A 10 21.03 0.83 16.50
CA ASP A 10 22.33 0.29 16.90
C ASP A 10 23.39 0.53 15.82
N GLN A 11 23.05 0.30 14.55
CA GLN A 11 23.94 0.61 13.43
C GLN A 11 24.25 2.11 13.34
N LEU A 12 23.26 2.98 13.57
CA LEU A 12 23.46 4.44 13.55
C LEU A 12 24.37 4.88 14.70
N ARG A 13 24.20 4.30 15.89
CA ARG A 13 25.08 4.53 17.03
C ARG A 13 26.52 4.08 16.72
N GLY A 14 26.70 2.87 16.20
CA GLY A 14 28.03 2.39 15.80
C GLY A 14 28.68 3.26 14.71
N CYS A 15 27.89 3.83 13.79
CA CYS A 15 28.39 4.79 12.83
C CYS A 15 28.98 6.03 13.51
N PHE A 16 28.26 6.63 14.47
CA PHE A 16 28.71 7.83 15.19
C PHE A 16 29.89 7.58 16.12
N GLU A 17 30.01 6.38 16.70
CA GLU A 17 31.16 5.96 17.50
C GLU A 17 32.43 5.81 16.66
N CYS A 18 32.29 5.41 15.39
CA CYS A 18 33.39 5.27 14.44
C CYS A 18 33.71 6.57 13.68
N THR A 19 32.87 7.60 13.77
CA THR A 19 33.13 8.90 13.13
C THR A 19 34.21 9.65 13.90
N ASP A 20 35.26 10.05 13.18
CA ASP A 20 36.21 11.03 13.70
C ASP A 20 35.60 12.43 13.66
N TRP A 21 35.15 12.91 14.83
CA TRP A 21 34.53 14.23 14.96
C TRP A 21 35.51 15.39 14.86
N THR A 22 36.82 15.13 14.97
CA THR A 22 37.85 16.19 14.89
C THR A 22 37.97 16.77 13.48
N VAL A 23 37.45 16.07 12.47
CA VAL A 23 37.39 16.57 11.08
C VAL A 23 36.48 17.79 10.92
N PHE A 24 35.56 18.04 11.86
CA PHE A 24 34.64 19.17 11.84
C PHE A 24 35.14 20.36 12.68
N ASP A 25 36.38 20.33 13.18
CA ASP A 25 36.96 21.42 13.97
C ASP A 25 37.38 22.59 13.07
N ASP A 26 36.40 23.44 12.70
CA ASP A 26 36.61 24.67 11.94
C ASP A 26 36.54 25.91 12.84
N GLN A 27 37.22 27.00 12.44
CA GLN A 27 37.21 28.29 13.14
C GLN A 27 35.83 28.96 13.17
N ASN A 28 34.93 28.57 12.26
CA ASN A 28 33.58 29.11 12.17
C ASN A 28 32.55 28.12 12.72
N ILE A 29 32.00 28.45 13.89
CA ILE A 29 30.96 27.66 14.56
C ILE A 29 29.71 27.45 13.71
N HIS A 30 29.35 28.43 12.87
CA HIS A 30 28.15 28.34 12.03
C HIS A 30 28.34 27.29 10.94
N ASP A 31 29.47 27.33 10.25
CA ASP A 31 29.80 26.40 9.17
C ASP A 31 29.95 24.98 9.75
N THR A 32 30.65 24.85 10.88
CA THR A 32 30.75 23.58 11.64
C THR A 32 29.37 22.99 11.94
N THR A 33 28.44 23.81 12.44
CA THR A 33 27.09 23.35 12.79
C THR A 33 26.32 22.86 11.56
N ILE A 34 26.45 23.55 10.43
CA ILE A 34 25.82 23.15 9.17
C ILE A 34 26.38 21.81 8.71
N THR A 35 27.70 21.69 8.61
CA THR A 35 28.37 20.49 8.11
C THR A 35 28.11 19.28 8.99
N VAL A 36 28.17 19.43 10.33
CA VAL A 36 27.81 18.36 11.27
C VAL A 36 26.34 17.96 11.12
N THR A 37 25.43 18.93 10.98
CA THR A 37 24.01 18.64 10.77
C THR A 37 23.76 17.89 9.46
N GLU A 38 24.44 18.27 8.38
CA GLU A 38 24.37 17.59 7.08
C GLU A 38 24.91 16.17 7.14
N TYR A 39 26.04 15.96 7.83
CA TYR A 39 26.60 14.64 8.04
C TYR A 39 25.67 13.74 8.86
N ILE A 40 25.10 14.24 9.96
CA ILE A 40 24.13 13.49 10.76
C ILE A 40 22.91 13.10 9.92
N LYS A 41 22.39 14.03 9.10
CA LYS A 41 21.29 13.73 8.16
C LYS A 41 21.69 12.63 7.18
N PHE A 42 22.89 12.71 6.61
CA PHE A 42 23.42 11.69 5.71
C PHE A 42 23.50 10.30 6.37
N CYS A 43 24.00 10.22 7.60
CA CYS A 43 24.06 8.95 8.36
C CYS A 43 22.66 8.39 8.62
N VAL A 44 21.73 9.24 9.07
CA VAL A 44 20.32 8.85 9.25
C VAL A 44 19.71 8.38 7.93
N ASP A 45 20.00 9.07 6.83
CA ASP A 45 19.41 8.74 5.54
C ASP A 45 19.93 7.43 4.95
N THR A 46 21.20 7.13 5.18
CA THR A 46 21.90 5.95 4.69
C THR A 46 21.58 4.72 5.53
N ILE A 47 21.54 4.86 6.85
CA ILE A 47 21.42 3.74 7.79
C ILE A 47 19.96 3.42 8.09
N ILE A 48 19.13 4.45 8.34
CA ILE A 48 17.74 4.20 8.71
C ILE A 48 16.94 3.84 7.46
N PRO A 49 16.41 2.60 7.37
CA PRO A 49 15.73 2.15 6.18
C PRO A 49 14.44 2.96 5.96
N GLU A 50 14.22 3.36 4.71
CA GLU A 50 12.98 4.02 4.34
C GLU A 50 11.91 3.00 3.94
N ARG A 51 10.80 2.95 4.67
CA ARG A 51 9.60 2.25 4.21
C ARG A 51 8.78 3.16 3.31
N SER A 52 8.68 2.75 2.05
CA SER A 52 7.73 3.26 1.07
C SER A 52 6.55 2.29 0.94
N LEU A 53 5.34 2.84 0.85
CA LEU A 53 4.13 2.08 0.57
C LEU A 53 4.12 1.78 -0.94
N ARG A 54 4.65 0.61 -1.33
CA ARG A 54 4.63 0.17 -2.74
C ARG A 54 3.22 -0.20 -3.15
N LEU A 55 2.68 0.54 -4.13
CA LEU A 55 1.41 0.26 -4.78
C LEU A 55 1.67 -0.26 -6.17
N PHE A 56 1.23 -1.49 -6.43
CA PHE A 56 1.29 -2.08 -7.75
C PHE A 56 0.15 -1.55 -8.62
N PRO A 57 0.31 -1.51 -9.96
CA PRO A 57 -0.79 -1.20 -10.87
C PRO A 57 -2.00 -2.16 -10.73
N ASN A 58 -1.76 -3.39 -10.25
CA ASN A 58 -2.78 -4.38 -9.86
C ASN A 58 -2.98 -4.45 -8.33
N SER A 59 -2.48 -3.48 -7.57
CA SER A 59 -2.88 -3.37 -6.16
C SER A 59 -4.37 -3.08 -6.11
N LYS A 60 -5.05 -3.61 -5.08
CA LYS A 60 -6.50 -3.42 -4.89
C LYS A 60 -6.83 -1.94 -5.17
N PRO A 61 -7.88 -1.62 -5.96
CA PRO A 61 -8.24 -0.23 -6.33
C PRO A 61 -8.57 0.69 -5.14
N CYS A 62 -8.38 0.18 -3.92
CA CYS A 62 -8.66 0.77 -2.64
C CYS A 62 -7.51 1.47 -1.97
N VAL A 63 -6.40 1.70 -2.68
CA VAL A 63 -5.37 2.61 -2.19
C VAL A 63 -5.49 3.95 -2.89
N SER A 64 -6.52 4.70 -2.49
CA SER A 64 -6.72 6.10 -2.87
C SER A 64 -5.67 6.99 -2.19
N GLU A 65 -5.37 8.15 -2.78
CA GLU A 65 -4.58 9.21 -2.12
C GLU A 65 -5.17 9.58 -0.76
N LYS A 66 -6.50 9.51 -0.62
CA LYS A 66 -7.20 9.73 0.65
C LYS A 66 -6.88 8.67 1.70
N LEU A 67 -6.76 7.40 1.33
CA LEU A 67 -6.33 6.38 2.29
C LEU A 67 -4.86 6.61 2.72
N LYS A 68 -4.00 7.07 1.81
CA LYS A 68 -2.63 7.43 2.15
C LYS A 68 -2.58 8.59 3.15
N SER A 69 -3.34 9.66 2.91
CA SER A 69 -3.36 10.83 3.81
C SER A 69 -3.82 10.44 5.22
N LEU A 70 -4.90 9.65 5.34
CA LEU A 70 -5.40 9.17 6.62
C LEU A 70 -4.36 8.32 7.40
N VAL A 71 -3.57 7.51 6.69
CA VAL A 71 -2.49 6.74 7.29
C VAL A 71 -1.36 7.64 7.79
N TYR A 72 -1.03 8.71 7.07
CA TYR A 72 -0.05 9.70 7.51
C TYR A 72 -0.55 10.49 8.73
N GLU A 73 -1.78 10.99 8.69
CA GLU A 73 -2.41 11.73 9.80
C GLU A 73 -2.48 10.89 11.08
N LYS A 74 -2.89 9.61 10.97
CA LYS A 74 -2.86 8.69 12.11
C LYS A 74 -1.46 8.56 12.71
N LYS A 75 -0.43 8.49 11.87
CA LYS A 75 0.95 8.35 12.34
C LYS A 75 1.45 9.64 13.01
N ALA A 76 1.11 10.80 12.47
CA ALA A 76 1.40 12.08 13.12
C ALA A 76 0.75 12.14 14.51
N ALA A 77 -0.52 11.75 14.61
CA ALA A 77 -1.25 11.65 15.88
C ALA A 77 -0.60 10.65 16.86
N PHE A 78 -0.09 9.54 16.35
CA PHE A 78 0.63 8.56 17.18
C PHE A 78 1.93 9.12 17.74
N LEU A 79 2.70 9.85 16.92
CA LEU A 79 3.93 10.50 17.35
C LEU A 79 3.68 11.65 18.32
N SER A 80 2.56 12.37 18.19
CA SER A 80 2.17 13.44 19.12
C SER A 80 1.55 12.92 20.43
N GLY A 81 1.34 11.61 20.57
CA GLY A 81 0.74 10.99 21.76
C GLY A 81 -0.77 11.16 21.89
N ASP A 82 -1.45 11.72 20.88
CA ASP A 82 -2.90 11.94 20.89
C ASP A 82 -3.64 10.63 20.55
N GLN A 83 -3.99 9.90 21.61
CA GLN A 83 -4.66 8.60 21.49
C GLN A 83 -6.07 8.72 20.89
N ASP A 84 -6.76 9.84 21.08
CA ASP A 84 -8.14 9.98 20.60
C ASP A 84 -8.16 10.30 19.11
N LEU A 85 -7.25 11.15 18.64
CA LEU A 85 -7.03 11.37 17.22
C LEU A 85 -6.54 10.09 16.50
N VAL A 86 -5.69 9.27 17.15
CA VAL A 86 -5.29 7.97 16.59
C VAL A 86 -6.50 7.04 16.40
N LYS A 87 -7.43 6.98 17.37
CA LYS A 87 -8.65 6.17 17.28
C LYS A 87 -9.56 6.69 16.18
N GLU A 88 -9.75 8.01 16.12
CA GLU A 88 -10.56 8.67 15.08
C GLU A 88 -10.04 8.32 13.69
N LYS A 89 -8.75 8.57 13.43
CA LYS A 89 -8.14 8.29 12.12
C LYS A 89 -8.16 6.80 11.80
N GLN A 90 -8.02 5.91 12.78
CA GLN A 90 -8.20 4.47 12.58
C GLN A 90 -9.63 4.12 12.13
N LEU A 91 -10.66 4.78 12.66
CA LEU A 91 -12.04 4.58 12.22
C LEU A 91 -12.25 5.11 10.79
N GLU A 92 -11.69 6.26 10.46
CA GLU A 92 -11.75 6.82 9.10
C GLU A 92 -11.09 5.88 8.08
N ILE A 93 -9.91 5.34 8.39
CA ILE A 93 -9.23 4.33 7.57
C ILE A 93 -10.13 3.11 7.34
N LYS A 94 -10.77 2.58 8.39
CA LYS A 94 -11.69 1.44 8.27
C LYS A 94 -12.89 1.77 7.38
N LYS A 95 -13.47 2.97 7.50
CA LYS A 95 -14.59 3.43 6.67
C LYS A 95 -14.17 3.55 5.21
N GLU A 96 -13.01 4.15 4.94
CA GLU A 96 -12.45 4.33 3.60
C GLU A 96 -12.24 2.97 2.89
N VAL A 97 -11.63 2.02 3.61
CA VAL A 97 -11.43 0.65 3.10
C VAL A 97 -12.75 -0.04 2.78
N LYS A 98 -13.76 0.08 3.66
CA LYS A 98 -15.10 -0.48 3.42
C LYS A 98 -15.76 0.16 2.19
N ARG A 99 -15.70 1.49 2.08
CA ARG A 99 -16.29 2.22 0.95
C ARG A 99 -15.67 1.78 -0.37
N CYS A 100 -14.34 1.70 -0.44
CA CYS A 100 -13.72 1.26 -1.67
C CYS A 100 -14.07 -0.20 -2.02
N LYS A 101 -14.05 -1.12 -1.05
CA LYS A 101 -14.45 -2.52 -1.33
C LYS A 101 -15.85 -2.59 -1.91
N LYS A 102 -16.78 -1.79 -1.39
CA LYS A 102 -18.15 -1.69 -1.89
C LYS A 102 -18.19 -1.11 -3.32
N GLU A 103 -17.48 -0.03 -3.58
CA GLU A 103 -17.44 0.61 -4.90
C GLU A 103 -16.82 -0.30 -5.96
N HIS A 104 -15.74 -1.01 -5.60
CA HIS A 104 -15.13 -1.99 -6.49
C HIS A 104 -16.04 -3.19 -6.74
N GLY A 105 -16.72 -3.70 -5.70
CA GLY A 105 -17.74 -4.75 -5.85
C GLY A 105 -18.86 -4.33 -6.80
N LYS A 106 -19.40 -3.12 -6.62
CA LYS A 106 -20.43 -2.57 -7.51
C LYS A 106 -19.93 -2.48 -8.96
N LYS A 107 -18.73 -1.96 -9.20
CA LYS A 107 -18.14 -1.91 -10.55
C LYS A 107 -17.94 -3.30 -11.18
N LEU A 108 -17.78 -4.35 -10.39
CA LEU A 108 -17.72 -5.73 -10.88
C LEU A 108 -19.11 -6.26 -11.22
N GLU A 109 -20.10 -5.98 -10.37
CA GLU A 109 -21.51 -6.34 -10.58
C GLU A 109 -22.07 -5.63 -11.82
N ASP A 110 -21.87 -4.32 -11.96
CA ASP A 110 -22.30 -3.53 -13.14
C ASP A 110 -21.72 -4.12 -14.45
N LYS A 111 -20.41 -4.46 -14.46
CA LYS A 111 -19.75 -5.10 -15.63
C LYS A 111 -20.26 -6.51 -15.93
N PHE A 112 -20.82 -7.19 -14.93
CA PHE A 112 -21.40 -8.52 -15.08
C PHE A 112 -22.83 -8.43 -15.63
N GLU A 113 -23.62 -7.47 -15.14
CA GLU A 113 -24.98 -7.18 -15.62
C GLU A 113 -24.99 -6.62 -17.04
N GLU A 114 -23.98 -5.84 -17.42
CA GLU A 114 -23.78 -5.33 -18.79
C GLU A 114 -23.46 -6.43 -19.84
N GLY A 115 -23.53 -7.71 -19.47
CA GLY A 115 -23.52 -8.82 -20.43
C GLY A 115 -22.14 -9.07 -21.06
N ASN A 116 -21.05 -8.75 -20.35
CA ASN A 116 -19.71 -9.00 -20.86
C ASN A 116 -19.40 -10.51 -20.84
N SER A 117 -19.72 -11.20 -21.94
CA SER A 117 -19.46 -12.63 -22.14
C SER A 117 -18.01 -13.03 -21.90
N LYS A 118 -17.06 -12.11 -22.10
CA LYS A 118 -15.64 -12.31 -21.80
C LYS A 118 -15.36 -12.37 -20.30
N ALA A 119 -16.03 -11.55 -19.48
CA ALA A 119 -15.91 -11.61 -18.02
C ALA A 119 -16.44 -12.94 -17.47
N ALA A 120 -17.59 -13.40 -17.99
CA ALA A 120 -18.13 -14.71 -17.67
C ALA A 120 -17.18 -15.86 -18.09
N ALA A 121 -16.59 -15.78 -19.30
CA ALA A 121 -15.64 -16.77 -19.78
C ALA A 121 -14.33 -16.81 -18.97
N VAL A 122 -13.79 -15.65 -18.60
CA VAL A 122 -12.62 -15.53 -17.72
C VAL A 122 -12.93 -16.12 -16.34
N MET A 123 -14.09 -15.82 -15.78
CA MET A 123 -14.50 -16.35 -14.48
C MET A 123 -14.68 -17.87 -14.50
N GLN A 124 -15.26 -18.45 -15.55
CA GLN A 124 -15.34 -19.91 -15.75
C GLN A 124 -13.96 -20.56 -15.89
N SER A 125 -12.99 -19.86 -16.49
CA SER A 125 -11.62 -20.34 -16.67
C SER A 125 -10.83 -20.31 -15.35
N ILE A 126 -11.07 -19.31 -14.50
CA ILE A 126 -10.43 -19.18 -13.17
C ILE A 126 -11.08 -20.13 -12.15
N THR A 127 -12.40 -20.28 -12.19
CA THR A 127 -13.15 -21.10 -11.20
C THR A 127 -13.36 -22.56 -11.63
N GLY A 128 -13.00 -22.92 -12.87
CA GLY A 128 -13.15 -24.28 -13.40
C GLY A 128 -14.60 -24.73 -13.61
N HIS A 129 -15.58 -23.84 -13.46
CA HIS A 129 -16.99 -24.19 -13.55
C HIS A 129 -17.48 -24.15 -15.00
N LYS A 130 -17.53 -25.31 -15.66
CA LYS A 130 -18.04 -25.44 -17.04
C LYS A 130 -19.57 -25.60 -17.00
N GLY A 131 -20.30 -24.60 -17.49
CA GLY A 131 -21.76 -24.65 -17.58
C GLY A 131 -22.23 -25.90 -18.33
N LYS A 132 -23.19 -26.63 -17.75
CA LYS A 132 -23.79 -27.81 -18.39
C LYS A 132 -24.63 -27.36 -19.58
N ASN A 133 -24.09 -27.47 -20.79
CA ASN A 133 -24.87 -27.39 -22.02
C ASN A 133 -25.83 -28.58 -22.08
N LYS A 134 -27.14 -28.34 -22.02
CA LYS A 134 -28.14 -29.27 -22.54
C LYS A 134 -29.08 -28.52 -23.48
N CYS A 135 -28.71 -28.47 -24.76
CA CYS A 135 -29.66 -28.30 -25.85
C CYS A 135 -29.48 -29.48 -26.80
N GLY A 136 -30.48 -30.37 -26.85
CA GLY A 136 -30.57 -31.47 -27.78
C GLY A 136 -31.97 -31.45 -28.39
N THR A 137 -32.12 -30.72 -29.48
CA THR A 137 -33.30 -30.63 -30.34
C THR A 137 -33.69 -32.01 -30.86
N ILE A 138 -34.90 -32.49 -30.56
CA ILE A 138 -35.48 -33.65 -31.26
C ILE A 138 -36.01 -33.16 -32.61
N ARG A 139 -35.31 -33.53 -33.70
CA ARG A 139 -35.86 -33.49 -35.06
C ARG A 139 -36.48 -34.86 -35.35
N ASN A 140 -37.81 -34.92 -35.40
CA ASN A 140 -38.53 -36.06 -35.97
C ASN A 140 -38.64 -35.85 -37.49
N GLY A 141 -38.09 -36.79 -38.26
CA GLY A 141 -38.23 -36.87 -39.71
C GLY A 141 -38.36 -38.33 -40.15
N LYS A 142 -39.56 -38.68 -40.62
CA LYS A 142 -40.04 -39.94 -41.22
C LYS A 142 -39.05 -40.47 -42.29
N LYS A 143 -38.96 -41.74 -42.69
CA LYS A 143 -40.00 -42.72 -43.13
C LYS A 143 -39.24 -43.98 -43.60
N LEU A 144 -39.82 -45.18 -43.58
CA LEU A 144 -39.88 -46.10 -44.74
C LEU A 144 -40.56 -47.43 -44.35
N VAL A 145 -41.70 -47.65 -45.01
CA VAL A 145 -42.40 -48.89 -45.42
C VAL A 145 -42.45 -50.05 -44.43
#